data_AF-A0A087UV93-F1
#
_entry.id   AF-A0A087UV93-F1
#
_cell.length_a   1.000
_cell.length_b   1.000
_cell.length_c   1.000
_cell.angle_alpha   90.00
_cell.angle_beta   90.00
_cell.angle_gamma   90.00
#
_symmetry.space_group_name_H-M   'P 1'
#
loop_
_entity.id
_entity.type
_entity.pdbx_description
1 polymer ?
#
loop_
_entity_poly.entity_id
_entity_poly.type
_entity_poly.pdbx_seq_one_letter_code
_entity_poly.pdbx_strand_id
1 'polypeptide(L)'
;MIITNVHGLSHIADDVKMYGPLETYSAFPFESYLSTLKRLIRSPNKPLQQLSRRLVERGNSHVHSHQKYLNINGQFNLSCKHDRGPCVSNLHGKQFSKIVTKTFSFKLSTGNNCCMMEDGTIVLIGNIIQDSEDSAFIVGKHFRNKEDYYKFPCQSSKLDIYLVTDLSLAY
;
A
#
# COMPACT_ATOMS: atom_id res chain seq x y z
N MET A 1 -18.23 -12.74 7.69
CA MET A 1 -19.55 -13.36 7.51
C MET A 1 -20.02 -13.00 6.11
N ILE A 2 -19.80 -13.90 5.14
CA ILE A 2 -20.36 -13.78 3.79
C ILE A 2 -21.84 -14.10 3.95
N ILE A 3 -22.66 -13.07 4.20
CA ILE A 3 -24.11 -13.23 4.12
C ILE A 3 -24.45 -13.15 2.65
N THR A 4 -24.30 -14.32 2.01
CA THR A 4 -25.05 -14.79 0.86
C THR A 4 -26.03 -13.78 0.25
N ASN A 5 -25.59 -13.13 -0.83
CA ASN A 5 -26.43 -12.48 -1.83
C ASN A 5 -27.16 -13.53 -2.71
N VAL A 6 -27.50 -14.70 -2.14
CA VAL A 6 -28.07 -15.85 -2.86
C VAL A 6 -29.44 -15.51 -3.44
N HIS A 7 -30.17 -14.58 -2.82
CA HIS A 7 -31.44 -14.07 -3.37
C HIS A 7 -31.23 -13.22 -4.64
N GLY A 8 -30.10 -12.50 -4.74
CA GLY A 8 -29.76 -11.76 -5.95
C GLY A 8 -29.46 -12.68 -7.14
N LEU A 9 -28.90 -13.87 -6.89
CA LEU A 9 -28.60 -14.85 -7.94
C LEU A 9 -29.86 -15.41 -8.62
N SER A 10 -31.00 -15.41 -7.93
CA SER A 10 -32.27 -15.90 -8.49
C SER A 10 -32.79 -15.05 -9.64
N HIS A 11 -32.45 -13.76 -9.68
CA HIS A 11 -32.94 -12.82 -10.70
C HIS A 11 -31.93 -12.49 -11.79
N ILE A 12 -30.66 -12.91 -11.65
CA ILE A 12 -29.60 -12.60 -12.64
C ILE A 12 -29.99 -12.99 -14.06
N ALA A 13 -30.64 -14.13 -14.27
CA ALA A 13 -31.02 -14.57 -15.61
C ALA A 13 -32.07 -13.63 -16.26
N ASP A 14 -32.99 -13.10 -15.47
CA ASP A 14 -34.01 -12.16 -15.95
C ASP A 14 -33.44 -10.74 -16.07
N ASP A 15 -32.56 -10.34 -15.15
CA ASP A 15 -31.83 -9.07 -15.19
C ASP A 15 -30.91 -9.00 -16.41
N VAL A 16 -30.22 -10.09 -16.77
CA VAL A 16 -29.41 -10.15 -17.99
C VAL A 16 -30.27 -10.00 -19.26
N LYS A 17 -31.48 -10.56 -19.27
CA LYS A 17 -32.41 -10.37 -20.40
C LYS A 17 -32.92 -8.94 -20.50
N MET A 18 -33.15 -8.28 -19.36
CA MET A 18 -33.74 -6.94 -19.29
C MET A 18 -32.71 -5.81 -19.48
N TYR A 19 -31.52 -5.96 -18.90
CA TYR A 19 -30.49 -4.89 -18.81
C TYR A 19 -29.21 -5.20 -19.60
N GLY A 20 -29.12 -6.39 -20.20
CA GLY A 20 -27.99 -6.80 -21.03
C GLY A 20 -26.88 -7.52 -20.23
N PRO A 21 -25.63 -7.55 -20.72
CA PRO A 21 -24.53 -8.24 -20.06
C PRO A 21 -24.28 -7.71 -18.64
N LEU A 22 -23.88 -8.58 -17.72
CA LEU A 22 -23.68 -8.25 -16.31
C LEU A 22 -22.73 -7.05 -16.08
N GLU A 23 -21.74 -6.87 -16.95
CA GLU A 23 -20.78 -5.76 -16.92
C GLU A 23 -21.43 -4.37 -17.02
N THR A 24 -22.64 -4.26 -17.58
CA THR A 24 -23.28 -2.95 -17.79
C THR A 24 -23.97 -2.41 -16.53
N TYR A 25 -24.43 -3.29 -15.64
CA TYR A 25 -25.24 -2.90 -14.48
C TYR A 25 -24.74 -3.46 -13.15
N SER A 26 -23.78 -4.39 -13.17
CA SER A 26 -23.25 -4.97 -11.95
C SER A 26 -22.43 -3.97 -11.16
N ALA A 27 -22.77 -3.83 -9.88
CA ALA A 27 -21.97 -3.07 -8.93
C ALA A 27 -20.76 -3.87 -8.41
N PHE A 28 -20.56 -5.12 -8.85
CA PHE A 28 -19.52 -6.02 -8.37
C PHE A 28 -18.09 -5.43 -8.48
N PRO A 29 -17.69 -4.76 -9.58
CA PRO A 29 -16.37 -4.12 -9.65
C PRO A 29 -16.12 -3.08 -8.54
N PHE A 30 -17.19 -2.48 -8.01
CA PHE A 30 -17.13 -1.45 -6.96
C PHE A 30 -17.26 -2.02 -5.54
N GLU A 31 -17.39 -3.34 -5.38
CA GLU A 31 -17.58 -3.97 -4.07
C GLU A 31 -16.42 -3.69 -3.11
N SER A 32 -15.19 -3.67 -3.64
CA SER A 32 -13.98 -3.29 -2.88
C SER A 32 -14.10 -1.88 -2.29
N TYR A 33 -14.71 -0.95 -3.03
CA TYR A 33 -14.90 0.44 -2.61
C TYR A 33 -16.03 0.60 -1.58
N LEU A 34 -17.01 -0.31 -1.56
CA LEU A 34 -18.11 -0.29 -0.58
C LEU A 34 -17.61 -0.34 0.87
N SER A 35 -16.54 -1.09 1.13
CA SER A 35 -15.87 -1.12 2.46
C SER A 35 -15.37 0.28 2.87
N THR A 36 -14.81 1.02 1.92
CA THR A 36 -14.36 2.40 2.14
C THR A 36 -15.52 3.33 2.45
N LEU A 37 -16.63 3.23 1.71
CA LEU A 37 -17.85 4.01 1.96
C LEU A 37 -18.47 3.67 3.32
N LYS A 38 -18.53 2.39 3.71
CA LYS A 38 -19.07 1.96 5.01
C LYS A 38 -18.26 2.56 6.18
N ARG A 39 -16.93 2.61 6.07
CA ARG A 39 -16.07 3.25 7.09
C ARG A 39 -16.31 4.77 7.21
N LEU A 40 -16.83 5.40 6.15
CA LEU A 40 -17.24 6.81 6.15
C LEU A 40 -18.61 7.05 6.81
N ILE A 41 -19.31 6.01 7.26
CA ILE A 41 -20.59 6.12 7.95
C ILE A 41 -20.37 5.58 9.37
N ARG A 42 -20.52 6.43 10.39
CA ARG A 42 -20.28 6.03 11.81
C ARG A 42 -21.58 5.66 12.53
N SER A 43 -22.71 6.11 12.00
CA SER A 43 -24.02 5.77 12.56
C SER A 43 -25.05 5.66 11.43
N PRO A 44 -26.15 4.92 11.66
CA PRO A 44 -27.23 4.80 10.67
C PRO A 44 -28.04 6.09 10.49
N ASN A 45 -27.83 7.11 11.33
CA ASN A 45 -28.57 8.36 11.26
C ASN A 45 -28.01 9.25 10.13
N LYS A 46 -28.82 9.53 9.10
CA LYS A 46 -28.45 10.44 7.99
C LYS A 46 -27.14 10.01 7.27
N PRO A 47 -27.06 8.77 6.73
CA PRO A 47 -25.82 8.21 6.18
C PRO A 47 -25.31 8.98 4.96
N LEU A 48 -26.21 9.45 4.10
CA LEU A 48 -25.84 10.24 2.92
C LEU A 48 -25.22 11.58 3.31
N GLN A 49 -25.80 12.27 4.31
CA GLN A 49 -25.27 13.53 4.82
C GLN A 49 -23.92 13.32 5.51
N GLN A 50 -23.75 12.23 6.28
CA GLN A 50 -22.45 11.86 6.86
C GLN A 50 -21.41 11.65 5.76
N LEU A 51 -21.74 10.88 4.73
CA LEU A 51 -20.84 10.58 3.62
C LEU A 51 -20.45 11.86 2.87
N SER A 52 -21.43 12.68 2.48
CA SER A 52 -21.22 13.96 1.80
C SER A 52 -20.28 14.88 2.59
N ARG A 53 -20.56 15.07 3.89
CA ARG A 53 -19.71 15.90 4.76
C ARG A 53 -18.28 15.36 4.86
N ARG A 54 -18.10 14.05 5.04
CA ARG A 54 -16.75 13.45 5.10
C ARG A 54 -15.98 13.52 3.79
N LEU A 55 -16.65 13.43 2.66
CA LEU A 55 -16.01 13.61 1.35
C LEU A 55 -15.52 15.06 1.18
N VAL A 56 -16.33 16.04 1.58
CA VAL A 56 -15.93 17.45 1.60
C VAL A 56 -14.78 17.69 2.57
N GLU A 57 -14.85 17.15 3.79
CA GLU A 57 -13.75 17.21 4.78
C GLU A 57 -12.44 16.64 4.20
N ARG A 58 -12.49 15.50 3.51
CA ARG A 58 -11.33 14.91 2.85
C ARG A 58 -10.77 15.79 1.74
N GLY A 59 -11.64 16.38 0.91
CA GLY A 59 -11.23 17.34 -0.12
C GLY A 59 -10.54 18.57 0.46
N ASN A 60 -11.05 19.11 1.56
CA ASN A 60 -10.51 20.30 2.23
C ASN A 60 -9.25 20.00 3.07
N SER A 61 -9.11 18.78 3.59
CA SER A 61 -7.94 18.35 4.36
C SER A 61 -6.66 18.26 3.51
N HIS A 62 -6.78 18.19 2.18
CA HIS A 62 -5.64 18.25 1.27
C HIS A 62 -4.97 19.63 1.20
N VAL A 63 -5.59 20.68 1.77
CA VAL A 63 -5.01 22.04 1.80
C VAL A 63 -4.06 22.24 3.01
N HIS A 64 -4.20 21.45 4.08
CA HIS A 64 -3.39 21.61 5.30
C HIS A 64 -2.29 20.55 5.51
N SER A 65 -2.12 19.59 4.59
CA SER A 65 -1.02 18.62 4.61
C SER A 65 0.13 18.98 3.66
N HIS A 66 0.42 20.26 3.47
CA HIS A 66 1.63 20.75 2.79
C HIS A 66 2.78 21.05 3.78
N GLN A 67 2.80 20.33 4.92
CA GLN A 67 3.84 20.50 5.93
C GLN A 67 5.15 19.86 5.43
N LYS A 68 6.02 20.70 4.87
CA LYS A 68 7.46 20.50 4.64
C LYS A 68 7.84 19.18 3.97
N TYR A 69 7.50 19.06 2.69
CA TYR A 69 8.20 18.13 1.81
C TYR A 69 9.51 18.81 1.39
N LEU A 70 10.64 18.33 1.93
CA LEU A 70 11.95 18.72 1.45
C LEU A 70 12.11 18.13 0.04
N ASN A 71 11.83 18.97 -0.95
CA ASN A 71 11.99 18.67 -2.35
C ASN A 71 13.48 18.66 -2.65
N ILE A 72 14.03 17.47 -2.86
CA ILE A 72 15.37 17.32 -3.42
C ILE A 72 15.18 16.48 -4.68
N ASN A 73 15.15 17.20 -5.80
CA ASN A 73 15.18 16.68 -7.16
C ASN A 73 14.01 15.79 -7.59
N GLY A 74 12.81 15.99 -7.02
CA GLY A 74 11.53 15.59 -7.62
C GLY A 74 11.25 14.10 -7.83
N GLN A 75 12.11 13.18 -7.37
CA GLN A 75 11.90 11.73 -7.50
C GLN A 75 11.28 11.11 -6.24
N PHE A 76 11.61 11.61 -5.05
CA PHE A 76 11.10 11.08 -3.79
C PHE A 76 11.02 12.15 -2.69
N ASN A 77 10.21 11.88 -1.68
CA ASN A 77 10.05 12.72 -0.50
C ASN A 77 10.22 11.88 0.77
N LEU A 78 10.99 12.41 1.72
CA LEU A 78 11.24 11.80 3.03
C LEU A 78 10.38 12.46 4.10
N SER A 79 9.84 11.68 5.03
CA SER A 79 8.98 12.18 6.12
C SER A 79 9.08 11.30 7.37
N CYS A 80 8.49 11.78 8.47
CA CYS A 80 8.50 11.07 9.76
C CYS A 80 9.93 10.83 10.27
N LYS A 81 10.69 11.92 10.47
CA LYS A 81 12.05 11.93 10.99
C LYS A 81 12.13 11.20 12.34
N HIS A 82 13.18 10.43 12.56
CA HIS A 82 13.47 9.78 13.83
C HIS A 82 14.98 9.57 14.03
N ASP A 83 15.33 8.91 15.13
CA ASP A 83 16.69 8.58 15.58
C ASP A 83 16.82 7.13 16.08
N ARG A 84 15.72 6.35 16.05
CA ARG A 84 15.65 4.98 16.60
C ARG A 84 15.95 3.85 15.61
N GLY A 85 16.34 4.16 14.38
CA GLY A 85 16.61 3.15 13.36
C GLY A 85 18.05 2.64 13.44
N PRO A 86 18.33 1.45 12.86
CA PRO A 86 19.69 0.96 12.74
C PRO A 86 20.53 1.94 11.91
N CYS A 87 21.65 2.38 12.47
CA CYS A 87 22.69 3.11 11.74
C CYS A 87 23.82 2.13 11.43
N VAL A 88 24.09 1.89 10.15
CA VAL A 88 25.32 1.21 9.73
C VAL A 88 26.50 2.17 9.92
N SER A 89 27.65 1.64 10.37
CA SER A 89 28.79 2.42 10.87
C SER A 89 29.34 3.46 9.90
N ASN A 90 29.10 3.27 8.59
CA ASN A 90 29.64 4.11 7.53
C ASN A 90 28.59 5.09 6.97
N LEU A 91 27.38 5.13 7.53
CA LEU A 91 26.30 5.96 7.04
C LEU A 91 25.78 6.88 8.14
N HIS A 92 26.15 8.15 8.05
CA HIS A 92 25.72 9.20 8.96
C HIS A 92 24.75 10.12 8.26
N GLY A 93 23.59 10.35 8.88
CA GLY A 93 22.54 11.12 8.23
C GLY A 93 21.27 11.27 9.06
N LYS A 94 20.31 12.01 8.50
CA LYS A 94 18.98 12.15 9.08
C LYS A 94 18.19 10.88 8.78
N GLN A 95 17.56 10.29 9.80
CA GLN A 95 16.77 9.07 9.61
C GLN A 95 15.28 9.39 9.46
N PHE A 96 14.59 8.58 8.68
CA PHE A 96 13.18 8.73 8.33
C PHE A 96 12.48 7.37 8.31
N SER A 97 11.22 7.35 8.70
CA SER A 97 10.43 6.11 8.69
C SER A 97 9.54 5.95 7.46
N LYS A 98 9.59 6.92 6.53
CA LYS A 98 8.74 6.94 5.33
C LYS A 98 9.41 7.64 4.16
N ILE A 99 9.44 6.96 3.02
CA ILE A 99 9.82 7.50 1.70
C ILE A 99 8.64 7.36 0.75
N VAL A 100 8.36 8.42 -0.02
CA VAL A 100 7.26 8.48 -0.98
C VAL A 100 7.81 8.87 -2.33
N THR A 101 7.66 8.00 -3.32
CA THR A 101 7.94 8.31 -4.73
C THR A 101 6.63 8.72 -5.42
N LYS A 102 6.69 9.04 -6.71
CA LYS A 102 5.48 9.33 -7.51
C LYS A 102 4.56 8.12 -7.65
N THR A 103 5.10 6.91 -7.57
CA THR A 103 4.39 5.66 -7.90
C THR A 103 4.11 4.79 -6.68
N PHE A 104 4.98 4.82 -5.66
CA PHE A 104 4.85 3.98 -4.48
C PHE A 104 5.34 4.68 -3.22
N SER A 105 5.12 4.05 -2.06
CA SER A 105 5.66 4.54 -0.79
C SER A 105 6.10 3.38 0.08
N PHE A 106 7.29 3.51 0.68
CA PHE A 106 7.74 2.60 1.72
C PHE A 106 7.59 3.24 3.10
N LYS A 107 7.25 2.41 4.08
CA LYS A 107 7.15 2.77 5.48
C LYS A 107 7.82 1.68 6.31
N LEU A 108 8.37 2.02 7.46
CA LEU A 108 8.88 1.01 8.41
C LEU A 108 7.76 0.18 9.07
N SER A 109 6.50 0.56 8.91
CA SER A 109 5.34 -0.22 9.37
C SER A 109 5.16 -1.51 8.55
N THR A 110 4.72 -2.58 9.22
CA THR A 110 4.40 -3.87 8.61
C THR A 110 3.56 -3.72 7.34
N GLY A 111 3.95 -4.43 6.27
CA GLY A 111 3.24 -4.49 4.99
C GLY A 111 3.82 -3.57 3.91
N ASN A 112 4.41 -2.43 4.30
CA ASN A 112 5.05 -1.49 3.36
C ASN A 112 6.56 -1.38 3.58
N ASN A 113 7.13 -2.30 4.36
CA ASN A 113 8.54 -2.32 4.74
C ASN A 113 9.33 -3.40 3.98
N CYS A 114 8.83 -3.88 2.84
CA CYS A 114 9.50 -4.90 2.03
C CYS A 114 9.60 -4.41 0.59
N CYS A 115 10.76 -4.59 -0.05
CA CYS A 115 10.99 -4.24 -1.44
C CYS A 115 11.92 -5.25 -2.12
N MET A 116 11.81 -5.36 -3.45
CA MET A 116 12.75 -6.10 -4.29
C MET A 116 13.68 -5.11 -5.00
N MET A 117 14.98 -5.39 -4.98
CA MET A 117 16.01 -4.62 -5.68
C MET A 117 16.14 -5.09 -7.14
N GLU A 118 16.84 -4.33 -7.98
CA GLU A 118 17.02 -4.64 -9.41
C GLU A 118 17.79 -5.95 -9.64
N ASP A 119 18.65 -6.34 -8.70
CA ASP A 119 19.36 -7.62 -8.69
C ASP A 119 18.47 -8.81 -8.26
N GLY A 120 17.20 -8.54 -7.93
CA GLY A 120 16.23 -9.53 -7.45
C GLY A 120 16.37 -9.90 -5.97
N THR A 121 17.22 -9.20 -5.21
CA THR A 121 17.34 -9.34 -3.76
C THR A 121 16.12 -8.74 -3.08
N ILE A 122 15.51 -9.48 -2.15
CA ILE A 122 14.34 -9.02 -1.40
C ILE A 122 14.78 -8.53 -0.02
N VAL A 123 14.45 -7.28 0.30
CA VAL A 123 14.94 -6.55 1.48
C VAL A 123 13.78 -6.10 2.35
N LEU A 124 13.90 -6.36 3.64
CA LEU A 124 13.07 -5.80 4.69
C LEU A 124 13.71 -4.51 5.22
N ILE A 125 13.04 -3.39 4.96
CA ILE A 125 13.48 -2.03 5.29
C ILE A 125 13.42 -1.83 6.81
N GLY A 126 14.58 -1.53 7.40
CA GLY A 126 14.73 -1.20 8.82
C GLY A 126 14.96 0.29 9.08
N ASN A 127 15.50 1.02 8.09
CA ASN A 127 15.73 2.45 8.17
C ASN A 127 15.77 3.11 6.79
N ILE A 128 15.55 4.43 6.76
CA ILE A 128 15.82 5.26 5.59
C ILE A 128 16.68 6.43 6.05
N ILE A 129 17.87 6.59 5.47
CA ILE A 129 18.86 7.57 5.90
C ILE A 129 19.14 8.53 4.75
N GLN A 130 19.14 9.82 5.04
CA GLN A 130 19.59 10.87 4.14
C GLN A 130 20.94 11.41 4.60
N ASP A 131 21.95 11.34 3.75
CA ASP A 131 23.29 11.84 4.04
C ASP A 131 23.38 13.38 3.97
N SER A 132 24.60 13.91 4.07
CA SER A 132 24.87 15.35 3.95
C SER A 132 24.79 15.89 2.52
N GLU A 133 24.86 15.01 1.51
CA GLU A 133 24.72 15.36 0.09
C GLU A 133 23.27 15.21 -0.40
N ASP A 134 22.35 15.01 0.55
CA ASP A 134 20.92 14.81 0.34
C ASP A 134 20.54 13.53 -0.44
N SER A 135 21.47 12.59 -0.56
CA SER A 135 21.25 11.25 -1.10
C SER A 135 20.52 10.37 -0.08
N ALA A 136 19.52 9.60 -0.55
CA ALA A 136 18.73 8.72 0.30
C ALA A 136 19.16 7.26 0.14
N PHE A 137 19.33 6.59 1.28
CA PHE A 137 19.75 5.20 1.39
C PHE A 137 18.69 4.41 2.16
N ILE A 138 18.39 3.21 1.66
CA ILE A 138 17.58 2.23 2.37
C ILE A 138 18.52 1.31 3.13
N VAL A 139 18.32 1.21 4.45
CA VAL A 139 19.03 0.25 5.29
C VAL A 139 18.05 -0.85 5.65
N GLY A 140 18.41 -2.10 5.36
CA GLY A 140 17.50 -3.20 5.51
C GLY A 140 18.20 -4.55 5.50
N LYS A 141 17.47 -5.56 5.95
CA LYS A 141 17.95 -6.95 5.98
C LYS A 141 17.43 -7.67 4.75
N HIS A 142 18.28 -8.38 4.04
CA HIS A 142 17.86 -9.23 2.93
C HIS A 142 17.42 -10.61 3.42
N PHE A 143 16.52 -11.24 2.68
CA PHE A 143 16.19 -12.66 2.84
C PHE A 143 17.16 -13.52 2.04
N ARG A 144 17.62 -14.64 2.62
CA ARG A 144 18.59 -15.54 1.98
C ARG A 144 17.92 -16.62 1.14
N ASN A 145 16.74 -17.07 1.58
CA ASN A 145 15.98 -18.08 0.86
C ASN A 145 14.87 -17.40 0.06
N LYS A 146 14.78 -17.75 -1.22
CA LYS A 146 13.76 -17.27 -2.16
C LYS A 146 13.29 -18.44 -3.01
N GLU A 147 11.99 -18.73 -2.96
CA GLU A 147 11.37 -19.80 -3.74
C GLU A 147 9.99 -19.42 -4.27
N ASP A 148 9.42 -20.27 -5.14
CA ASP A 148 8.05 -20.10 -5.63
C ASP A 148 7.05 -20.27 -4.47
N TYR A 149 6.21 -19.26 -4.25
CA TYR A 149 5.09 -19.34 -3.31
C TYR A 149 4.02 -20.35 -3.75
N TYR A 150 3.84 -20.52 -5.05
CA TYR A 150 3.02 -21.59 -5.63
C TYR A 150 3.56 -22.01 -7.01
N LYS A 151 3.24 -23.25 -7.41
CA LYS A 151 3.66 -23.84 -8.70
C LYS A 151 2.51 -24.09 -9.69
N PHE A 152 1.27 -24.06 -9.21
CA PHE A 152 0.07 -24.23 -10.01
C PHE A 152 -0.80 -22.97 -9.93
N PRO A 153 -1.38 -22.46 -11.03
CA PRO A 153 -1.34 -22.98 -12.42
C PRO A 153 -0.01 -22.73 -13.15
N CYS A 154 0.84 -21.88 -12.62
CA CYS A 154 2.21 -21.64 -13.08
C CYS A 154 3.10 -21.30 -11.88
N GLN A 155 4.43 -21.30 -12.08
CA GLN A 155 5.39 -20.85 -11.08
C GLN A 155 5.15 -19.37 -10.74
N SER A 156 5.00 -19.06 -9.47
CA SER A 156 4.70 -17.71 -8.98
C SER A 156 5.82 -16.71 -9.29
N SER A 157 7.07 -17.17 -9.40
CA SER A 157 8.21 -16.36 -9.84
C SER A 157 8.01 -15.70 -11.22
N LYS A 158 7.22 -16.30 -12.11
CA LYS A 158 6.86 -15.69 -13.41
C LYS A 158 6.00 -14.43 -13.26
N LEU A 159 5.42 -14.21 -12.09
CA LEU A 159 4.60 -13.07 -11.73
C LEU A 159 5.26 -12.19 -10.66
N ASP A 160 6.56 -12.37 -10.42
CA ASP A 160 7.32 -11.71 -9.35
C ASP A 160 6.75 -11.93 -7.94
N ILE A 161 6.14 -13.09 -7.73
CA ILE A 161 5.63 -13.52 -6.42
C ILE A 161 6.55 -14.59 -5.86
N TYR A 162 7.12 -14.32 -4.69
CA TYR A 162 8.09 -15.19 -4.04
C TYR A 162 7.71 -15.47 -2.58
N LEU A 163 8.01 -16.68 -2.12
CA LEU A 163 8.10 -16.99 -0.70
C LEU A 163 9.54 -16.76 -0.26
N VAL A 164 9.72 -15.95 0.79
CA VAL A 164 11.04 -15.60 1.33
C VAL A 164 11.16 -15.99 2.79
N THR A 165 12.30 -16.58 3.15
CA THR A 165 12.62 -17.00 4.52
C THR A 165 14.11 -16.75 4.84
N ASP A 166 14.51 -16.99 6.09
CA ASP A 166 15.87 -16.75 6.59
C ASP A 166 16.35 -15.30 6.39
N LEU A 167 15.83 -14.40 7.23
CA LEU A 167 16.23 -13.00 7.24
C LEU A 167 17.65 -12.86 7.79
N SER A 168 18.50 -12.13 7.06
CA SER A 168 19.88 -11.85 7.47
C SER A 168 19.97 -11.19 8.86
N LEU A 169 21.04 -11.53 9.59
CA LEU A 169 21.27 -11.04 10.95
C LEU A 169 21.77 -9.59 10.97
N ALA A 170 22.56 -9.19 9.97
CA ALA A 170 23.18 -7.88 9.85
C ALA A 170 22.38 -6.96 8.91
N TYR A 171 22.48 -5.65 9.18
CA TYR A 171 21.94 -4.56 8.36
C TYR A 171 22.98 -4.04 7.36
#